data_AF-A0A140KZI8-F1
#
_entry.id   AF-A0A140KZI8-F1
#
_cell.length_a   1.000
_cell.length_b   1.000
_cell.length_c   1.000
_cell.angle_alpha   90.00
_cell.angle_beta   90.00
_cell.angle_gamma   90.00
#
_symmetry.space_group_name_H-M   'P 1'
#
loop_
_entity.id
_entity.type
_entity.pdbx_description
1 polymer ?
#
loop_
_entity_poly.entity_id
_entity_poly.type
_entity_poly.pdbx_seq_one_letter_code
_entity_poly.pdbx_strand_id
1 'polypeptide(L)' 'MMILLSIFILIIGIIMLISPDTWWQITESWKSYAAAEPSDFYIKITRVVGGFFQLLELAA' A
#
# COMPACT_ATOMS: atom_id res chain seq x y z
N MET A 1 21.87 6.53 -2.33
CA MET A 1 21.20 5.21 -2.34
C MET A 1 20.03 5.15 -1.35
N MET A 2 20.21 5.53 -0.09
CA MET A 2 19.14 5.44 0.95
C MET A 2 17.98 6.43 0.80
N ILE A 3 18.24 7.68 0.38
CA ILE A 3 17.19 8.70 0.24
C ILE A 3 16.15 8.31 -0.81
N LEU A 4 16.59 7.73 -1.94
CA LEU A 4 15.70 7.29 -3.01
C LEU A 4 14.77 6.17 -2.54
N LEU A 5 15.29 5.25 -1.72
CA LEU A 5 14.51 4.15 -1.15
C LEU A 5 13.47 4.65 -0.14
N SER A 6 13.83 5.61 0.71
CA SER A 6 12.88 6.26 1.62
C SER A 6 11.75 6.92 0.83
N ILE A 7 12.06 7.79 -0.13
CA ILE A 7 11.03 8.43 -0.97
C ILE A 7 10.09 7.40 -1.61
N PHE A 8 10.62 6.27 -2.07
CA PHE A 8 9.81 5.19 -2.63
C PHE A 8 8.86 4.55 -1.61
N ILE A 9 9.36 4.25 -0.40
CA ILE A 9 8.56 3.70 0.70
C ILE A 9 7.48 4.70 1.15
N LEU A 10 7.84 5.99 1.27
CA LEU A 10 6.90 7.07 1.59
C LEU A 10 5.72 7.08 0.62
N ILE A 11 5.99 7.08 -0.69
CA ILE A 11 4.97 7.14 -1.73
C ILE A 11 4.07 5.90 -1.66
N ILE A 12 4.65 4.71 -1.49
CA ILE A 12 3.87 3.47 -1.35
C ILE A 12 2.95 3.54 -0.14
N GLY A 13 3.47 3.92 1.03
CA GLY A 13 2.67 3.99 2.24
C GLY A 13 1.54 5.02 2.14
N ILE A 14 1.76 6.16 1.48
CA ILE A 14 0.71 7.15 1.19
C ILE A 14 -0.37 6.53 0.29
N ILE A 15 0.01 5.86 -0.80
CA ILE A 15 -0.95 5.23 -1.71
C ILE A 15 -1.78 4.17 -0.97
N MET A 16 -1.14 3.33 -0.15
CA MET A 16 -1.81 2.31 0.66
C MET A 16 -2.79 2.91 1.69
N LEU A 17 -2.52 4.10 2.20
CA LEU A 17 -3.42 4.80 3.15
C LEU A 17 -4.61 5.45 2.44
N ILE A 18 -4.35 6.19 1.36
CA ILE A 18 -5.35 7.01 0.68
C ILE A 18 -6.23 6.16 -0.24
N SER A 19 -5.62 5.32 -1.08
CA SER A 19 -6.31 4.53 -2.10
C SER A 19 -5.85 3.07 -2.12
N PRO A 20 -6.36 2.24 -1.17
CA PRO A 20 -6.13 0.80 -1.16
C PRO A 20 -6.57 0.12 -2.47
N ASP A 21 -7.57 0.68 -3.16
CA ASP A 21 -8.07 0.16 -4.44
C ASP A 21 -7.03 0.29 -5.55
N THR A 22 -6.33 1.44 -5.62
CA THR A 22 -5.22 1.63 -6.56
C THR A 22 -4.07 0.69 -6.24
N TRP A 23 -3.75 0.51 -4.95
CA TRP A 23 -2.73 -0.45 -4.53
C TRP A 23 -3.09 -1.89 -4.93
N TRP A 24 -4.34 -2.28 -4.72
CA TRP A 24 -4.87 -3.58 -5.13
C TRP A 24 -4.82 -3.77 -6.66
N GLN A 25 -5.21 -2.75 -7.43
CA GLN A 25 -5.14 -2.78 -8.89
C GLN A 25 -3.73 -3.08 -9.38
N ILE A 26 -2.71 -2.46 -8.78
CA ILE A 26 -1.31 -2.65 -9.17
C ILE A 26 -0.78 -4.03 -8.74
N THR A 27 -1.15 -4.50 -7.54
CA THR A 27 -0.45 -5.63 -6.90
C THR A 27 -1.20 -6.96 -6.93
N GLU A 28 -2.52 -6.94 -7.07
CA GLU A 28 -3.36 -8.11 -6.80
C GLU A 28 -4.50 -8.33 -7.80
N SER A 29 -5.02 -7.28 -8.44
CA SER A 29 -6.14 -7.41 -9.40
C SER A 29 -5.87 -8.41 -10.54
N TRP A 30 -4.62 -8.53 -10.98
CA TRP A 30 -4.21 -9.42 -12.05
C TRP A 30 -4.05 -10.89 -11.61
N LYS A 31 -4.11 -11.19 -10.31
CA LYS A 31 -3.93 -12.55 -9.77
C LYS A 31 -5.19 -13.40 -9.83
N SER A 32 -6.36 -12.78 -9.95
CA SER A 32 -7.65 -13.47 -9.99
C SER A 32 -8.50 -12.93 -11.11
N TYR A 33 -8.92 -13.82 -12.01
CA TYR A 33 -9.83 -13.46 -13.11
C TYR A 33 -11.26 -13.15 -12.62
N ALA A 34 -11.60 -13.56 -11.40
CA ALA A 34 -12.94 -13.43 -10.83
C ALA A 34 -13.07 -12.27 -9.82
N ALA A 35 -11.96 -11.70 -9.36
CA ALA A 35 -11.99 -10.60 -8.40
C ALA A 35 -12.19 -9.28 -9.15
N ALA A 36 -13.36 -8.65 -8.95
CA ALA A 36 -13.66 -7.34 -9.54
C ALA A 36 -13.18 -6.17 -8.65
N GLU A 37 -13.11 -6.39 -7.33
CA GLU A 37 -12.78 -5.37 -6.33
C GLU A 37 -12.05 -5.98 -5.13
N PRO A 38 -11.25 -5.20 -4.38
CA PRO A 38 -10.63 -5.66 -3.14
C PRO A 38 -11.69 -5.93 -2.07
N SER A 39 -11.43 -6.94 -1.23
CA SER A 39 -12.27 -7.20 -0.06
C SER A 39 -12.09 -6.13 1.02
N ASP A 40 -13.11 -5.93 1.85
CA ASP A 40 -13.04 -5.05 3.04
C ASP A 40 -11.85 -5.38 3.95
N PHE A 41 -11.51 -6.66 4.08
CA PHE A 41 -10.38 -7.11 4.87
C PHE A 41 -9.05 -6.64 4.25
N TYR A 42 -8.91 -6.76 2.92
CA TYR A 42 -7.75 -6.26 2.19
C TYR A 42 -7.60 -4.75 2.36
N ILE A 43 -8.69 -3.99 2.25
CA ILE A 43 -8.69 -2.52 2.43
C ILE A 43 -8.18 -2.15 3.83
N LYS A 44 -8.72 -2.80 4.88
CA LYS A 44 -8.32 -2.54 6.27
C LYS A 44 -6.85 -2.85 6.51
N ILE A 45 -6.39 -4.03 6.10
CA ILE A 45 -5.00 -4.44 6.30
C ILE A 45 -4.04 -3.56 5.50
N THR A 46 -4.36 -3.24 4.25
CA THR A 46 -3.56 -2.35 3.40
C THR A 46 -3.36 -0.98 4.04
N ARG A 47 -4.41 -0.40 4.62
CA ARG A 47 -4.29 0.87 5.37
C ARG A 47 -3.43 0.75 6.62
N VAL A 48 -3.56 -0.34 7.38
CA VAL A 48 -2.73 -0.58 8.57
C VAL A 48 -1.25 -0.70 8.17
N VAL A 49 -0.93 -1.49 7.14
CA VAL A 49 0.44 -1.65 6.64
C VAL A 49 0.99 -0.33 6.08
N GLY A 50 0.18 0.43 5.33
CA GLY A 50 0.56 1.76 4.86
C GLY A 50 0.89 2.72 6.01
N GLY A 51 0.09 2.70 7.09
CA GLY A 51 0.39 3.44 8.31
C GLY A 51 1.69 3.02 8.98
N PHE A 52 1.96 1.72 9.05
CA PHE A 52 3.22 1.19 9.56
C PHE A 52 4.43 1.68 8.75
N PHE A 53 4.33 1.74 7.42
CA PHE A 53 5.41 2.27 6.59
C PHE A 53 5.73 3.73 6.93
N GLN A 54 4.72 4.55 7.25
CA GLN A 54 4.95 5.97 7.54
C GLN A 54 5.57 6.15 8.92
N LEU A 55 5.18 5.30 9.88
CA LEU A 55 5.81 5.28 11.20
C LEU A 55 7.28 4.85 11.12
N LEU A 56 7.59 3.89 10.25
CA LEU A 56 8.96 3.38 10.06
C LEU A 56 9.89 4.46 9.51
N GLU A 57 9.42 5.28 8.57
CA GLU A 57 10.20 6.43 8.07
C GLU A 57 10.41 7.51 9.12
N LEU A 58 9.41 7.81 9.95
CA LEU A 58 9.56 8.79 11.03
C LEU A 58 10.55 8.34 12.10
N ALA A 59 10.75 7.04 12.24
CA ALA A 59 11.66 6.45 13.22
C ALA A 59 13.09 6.20 12.69
N ALA A 60 13.33 6.38 11.38
CA ALA A 60 14.59 6.13 10.69
C ALA A 60 15.44 7.40 10.53
#